data_AF-A0A3D5MFJ4-F1
#
_entry.id   AF-A0A3D5MFJ4-F1
#
_cell.length_a   1.000
_cell.length_b   1.000
_cell.length_c   1.000
_cell.angle_alpha   90.00
_cell.angle_beta   90.00
_cell.angle_gamma   90.00
#
_symmetry.space_group_name_H-M   'P 1'
#
loop_
_entity.id
_entity.type
_entity.pdbx_description
1 polymer ?
#
loop_
_entity_poly.entity_id
_entity_poly.type
_entity_poly.pdbx_seq_one_letter_code
_entity_poly.pdbx_strand_id
1 'polypeptide(L)'
;MRATCQKCNAAYMRGYLSTMRKTRPAKAILERAKQRARRQGIPYSLRRQDIVLPTRCPVLGLPLIVGEARSDASPSLDRIDPAKGYQPGNVRVICDQANRLKGNRSLGEVLRLSQAGPRCRRSAYAAVAAYMEREALLVEVKQKAAREISPNNPWAVVAEFLERKFREFPIKSNK
;
A
#
# COMPACT_ATOMS: atom_id res chain seq x y z
N MET A 1 33.71 -19.87 9.84
CA MET A 1 32.95 -19.73 8.57
C MET A 1 31.79 -18.74 8.77
N ARG A 2 31.34 -18.02 7.72
CA ARG A 2 30.17 -17.11 7.80
C ARG A 2 28.94 -17.79 8.43
N ALA A 3 28.70 -19.06 8.08
CA ALA A 3 27.55 -19.84 8.54
C ALA A 3 27.55 -20.13 10.06
N THR A 4 28.72 -20.14 10.71
CA THR A 4 28.85 -20.48 12.13
C THR A 4 28.98 -19.26 13.06
N CYS A 5 29.13 -18.05 12.50
CA CYS A 5 29.25 -16.81 13.25
C CYS A 5 27.97 -15.96 13.10
N GLN A 6 27.19 -15.84 14.17
CA GLN A 6 25.92 -15.10 14.16
C GLN A 6 26.10 -13.62 13.75
N LYS A 7 27.12 -12.94 14.27
CA LYS A 7 27.43 -11.53 13.94
C LYS A 7 27.82 -11.37 12.46
N CYS A 8 28.61 -12.30 11.94
CA CYS A 8 29.08 -12.32 10.57
C CYS A 8 27.92 -12.60 9.59
N ASN A 9 27.07 -13.58 9.92
CA ASN A 9 25.85 -13.86 9.16
C ASN A 9 24.89 -12.67 9.19
N ALA A 10 24.71 -12.01 10.34
CA ALA A 10 23.87 -10.82 10.45
C ALA A 10 24.40 -9.66 9.59
N ALA A 11 25.72 -9.42 9.58
CA ALA A 11 26.33 -8.40 8.71
C ALA A 11 26.12 -8.71 7.23
N TYR A 12 26.38 -9.95 6.80
CA TYR A 12 26.11 -10.41 5.44
C TYR A 12 24.63 -10.24 5.07
N MET A 13 23.72 -10.69 5.93
CA MET A 13 22.28 -10.60 5.69
C MET A 13 21.81 -9.14 5.60
N ARG A 14 22.37 -8.21 6.38
CA ARG A 14 22.09 -6.77 6.23
C ARG A 14 22.47 -6.27 4.84
N GLY A 15 23.66 -6.64 4.35
CA GLY A 15 24.12 -6.30 2.99
C GLY A 15 23.21 -6.91 1.91
N TYR A 16 22.96 -8.21 1.99
CA TYR A 16 22.08 -8.93 1.05
C TYR A 16 20.66 -8.33 1.00
N LEU A 17 20.04 -8.06 2.16
CA LEU A 17 18.71 -7.46 2.23
C LEU A 17 18.70 -6.02 1.70
N SER A 18 19.78 -5.25 1.91
CA SER A 18 19.94 -3.91 1.33
C SER A 18 19.92 -3.98 -0.20
N THR A 19 20.76 -4.83 -0.79
CA THR A 19 20.81 -5.06 -2.24
C THR A 19 19.46 -5.51 -2.80
N MET A 20 18.80 -6.46 -2.13
CA MET A 20 17.49 -6.97 -2.56
C MET A 20 16.39 -5.90 -2.55
N ARG A 21 16.41 -4.94 -1.61
CA ARG A 21 15.44 -3.84 -1.60
C ARG A 21 15.64 -2.89 -2.78
N LYS A 22 16.88 -2.71 -3.25
CA LYS A 22 17.23 -1.88 -4.42
C LYS A 22 16.87 -2.59 -5.72
N THR A 23 17.29 -3.83 -5.89
CA THR A 23 17.17 -4.55 -7.17
C THR A 23 15.80 -5.22 -7.36
N ARG A 24 15.13 -5.62 -6.27
CA ARG A 24 13.86 -6.39 -6.31
C ARG A 24 12.86 -5.89 -5.26
N PRO A 25 12.46 -4.61 -5.30
CA PRO A 25 11.64 -3.99 -4.25
C PRO A 25 10.29 -4.67 -4.02
N ALA A 26 9.61 -5.09 -5.09
CA ALA A 26 8.35 -5.83 -4.99
C ALA A 26 8.50 -7.14 -4.20
N LYS A 27 9.61 -7.88 -4.41
CA LYS A 27 9.92 -9.09 -3.64
C LYS A 27 10.16 -8.76 -2.17
N ALA A 28 10.92 -7.71 -1.88
CA ALA A 28 11.16 -7.27 -0.50
C ALA A 28 9.86 -6.81 0.20
N ILE A 29 8.92 -6.20 -0.53
CA ILE A 29 7.58 -5.83 -0.01
C ILE A 29 6.76 -7.09 0.31
N LEU A 30 6.71 -8.07 -0.60
CA LEU A 30 6.00 -9.34 -0.39
C LEU A 30 6.52 -10.10 0.82
N GLU A 31 7.83 -10.25 0.96
CA GLU A 31 8.40 -10.98 2.10
C GLU A 31 8.06 -10.29 3.43
N ARG A 32 8.12 -8.96 3.49
CA ARG A 32 7.67 -8.20 4.66
C ARG A 32 6.18 -8.38 4.93
N ALA A 33 5.34 -8.38 3.90
CA ALA A 33 3.90 -8.60 4.02
C ALA A 33 3.60 -10.01 4.55
N LYS A 34 4.26 -11.04 4.00
CA LYS A 34 4.14 -12.44 4.42
C LYS A 34 4.55 -12.63 5.88
N GLN A 35 5.66 -12.02 6.30
CA GLN A 35 6.09 -12.05 7.71
C GLN A 35 5.09 -11.35 8.63
N ARG A 36 4.57 -10.18 8.23
CA ARG A 36 3.52 -9.47 9.00
C ARG A 36 2.25 -10.30 9.12
N ALA A 37 1.83 -10.93 8.03
CA ALA A 37 0.64 -11.78 8.02
C ALA A 37 0.76 -12.95 8.99
N ARG A 38 1.91 -13.66 8.95
CA ARG A 38 2.21 -14.76 9.88
C ARG A 38 2.21 -14.32 11.33
N ARG A 39 2.84 -13.18 11.64
CA ARG A 39 2.89 -12.65 13.01
C ARG A 39 1.51 -12.26 13.55
N GLN A 40 0.64 -11.77 12.68
CA GLN A 40 -0.70 -11.28 13.06
C GLN A 40 -1.79 -12.35 12.89
N GLY A 41 -1.48 -13.54 12.38
CA GLY A 41 -2.47 -14.59 12.14
C GLY A 41 -3.53 -14.23 11.10
N ILE A 42 -3.21 -13.41 10.09
CA ILE A 42 -4.18 -12.91 9.09
C ILE A 42 -3.99 -13.55 7.70
N PRO A 43 -5.06 -13.59 6.88
CA PRO A 43 -5.00 -14.16 5.53
C PRO A 43 -3.91 -13.54 4.65
N TYR A 44 -3.26 -14.38 3.83
CA TYR A 44 -2.25 -13.99 2.86
C TYR A 44 -2.36 -14.82 1.58
N SER A 45 -2.57 -14.17 0.44
CA SER A 45 -2.63 -14.80 -0.89
C SER A 45 -1.95 -13.98 -2.00
N LEU A 46 -1.18 -12.94 -1.65
CA LEU A 46 -0.51 -12.08 -2.62
C LEU A 46 0.58 -12.80 -3.42
N ARG A 47 0.59 -12.51 -4.72
CA ARG A 47 1.63 -12.88 -5.68
C ARG A 47 2.39 -11.62 -6.13
N ARG A 48 3.48 -11.82 -6.88
CA ARG A 48 4.32 -10.72 -7.37
C ARG A 48 3.55 -9.69 -8.21
N GLN A 49 2.63 -10.14 -9.06
CA GLN A 49 1.81 -9.28 -9.93
C GLN A 49 0.82 -8.40 -9.17
N ASP A 50 0.50 -8.74 -7.92
CA ASP A 50 -0.43 -7.97 -7.09
C ASP A 50 0.26 -6.75 -6.45
N ILE A 51 1.59 -6.63 -6.57
CA ILE A 51 2.37 -5.51 -6.06
C ILE A 51 2.74 -4.58 -7.21
N VAL A 52 2.02 -3.46 -7.28
CA VAL A 52 2.36 -2.32 -8.13
C VAL A 52 3.09 -1.29 -7.29
N LEU A 53 4.33 -0.96 -7.66
CA LEU A 53 5.14 0.06 -7.00
C LEU A 53 5.05 1.36 -7.81
N PRO A 54 4.28 2.38 -7.37
CA PRO A 54 4.22 3.65 -8.08
C PRO A 54 5.49 4.47 -7.84
N THR A 55 5.78 5.43 -8.72
CA THR A 55 6.92 6.37 -8.54
C THR A 55 6.64 7.42 -7.47
N ARG A 56 5.36 7.76 -7.26
CA ARG A 56 4.88 8.70 -6.25
C ARG A 56 3.82 8.05 -5.36
N CYS A 57 3.73 8.51 -4.12
CA CYS A 57 2.72 8.07 -3.18
C CYS A 57 1.33 8.45 -3.67
N PRO A 58 0.39 7.49 -3.77
CA PRO A 58 -0.99 7.74 -4.21
C PRO A 58 -1.86 8.50 -3.19
N VAL A 59 -1.30 8.82 -2.02
CA VAL A 59 -1.97 9.52 -0.93
C VAL A 59 -1.40 10.93 -0.78
N LEU A 60 -0.07 11.06 -0.65
CA LEU A 60 0.60 12.34 -0.35
C LEU A 60 1.34 12.94 -1.56
N GLY A 61 1.40 12.26 -2.70
CA GLY A 61 2.06 12.76 -3.92
C GLY A 61 3.61 12.81 -3.88
N LEU A 62 4.21 12.50 -2.73
CA LEU A 62 5.66 12.47 -2.53
C LEU A 62 6.34 11.37 -3.36
N PRO A 63 7.53 11.58 -3.93
CA PRO A 63 8.31 10.51 -4.57
C PRO A 63 8.59 9.37 -3.60
N LEU A 64 8.43 8.12 -4.03
CA LEU A 64 8.76 6.96 -3.21
C LEU A 64 10.27 6.66 -3.30
N ILE A 65 10.93 6.55 -2.16
CA ILE A 65 12.37 6.27 -2.06
C ILE A 65 12.55 4.78 -1.76
N VAL A 66 13.20 4.07 -2.67
CA VAL A 66 13.32 2.61 -2.66
C VAL A 66 14.75 2.19 -2.35
N GLY A 67 14.92 1.22 -1.44
CA GLY A 67 16.23 0.61 -1.20
C GLY A 67 17.17 1.41 -0.31
N GLU A 68 16.69 2.51 0.28
CA GLU A 68 17.41 3.29 1.28
C GLU A 68 16.98 2.94 2.71
N ALA A 69 17.56 3.66 3.68
CA ALA A 69 17.10 3.62 5.06
C ALA A 69 15.62 4.02 5.15
N ARG A 70 14.92 3.48 6.15
CA ARG A 70 13.50 3.75 6.34
C ARG A 70 13.28 5.26 6.53
N SER A 71 12.39 5.81 5.75
CA SER A 71 11.99 7.21 5.75
C SER A 71 10.48 7.33 5.55
N ASP A 72 9.95 8.54 5.69
CA ASP A 72 8.54 8.84 5.43
C ASP A 72 8.11 8.55 4.00
N ALA A 73 9.05 8.64 3.05
CA ALA A 73 8.89 8.34 1.64
C ALA A 73 9.12 6.86 1.28
N SER A 74 9.46 6.00 2.25
CA SER A 74 9.66 4.58 1.98
C SER A 74 8.36 3.89 1.54
N PRO A 75 8.40 2.94 0.58
CA PRO A 75 7.22 2.21 0.16
C PRO A 75 6.74 1.25 1.26
N SER A 76 5.46 1.35 1.57
CA SER A 76 4.73 0.56 2.55
C SER A 76 3.50 -0.06 1.90
N LEU A 77 3.24 -1.34 2.18
CA LEU A 77 2.05 -2.03 1.67
C LEU A 77 0.92 -1.84 2.67
N ASP A 78 -0.05 -1.02 2.26
CA ASP A 78 -1.31 -0.73 2.95
C ASP A 78 -2.36 -1.80 2.63
N ARG A 79 -3.20 -2.09 3.62
CA ARG A 79 -4.40 -2.91 3.46
C ARG A 79 -5.59 -1.97 3.42
N ILE A 80 -6.32 -1.96 2.30
CA ILE A 80 -7.50 -1.08 2.12
C ILE A 80 -8.50 -1.39 3.23
N ASP A 81 -8.90 -2.67 3.32
CA ASP A 81 -9.65 -3.23 4.44
C ASP A 81 -8.71 -4.07 5.32
N PRO A 82 -8.39 -3.62 6.55
CA PRO A 82 -7.53 -4.37 7.47
C PRO A 82 -8.02 -5.79 7.77
N ALA A 83 -9.34 -6.05 7.75
CA ALA A 83 -9.95 -7.33 8.11
C ALA A 83 -9.72 -8.42 7.05
N LYS A 84 -9.59 -8.05 5.77
CA LYS A 84 -9.34 -8.99 4.66
C LYS A 84 -7.89 -9.48 4.57
N GLY A 85 -6.97 -8.90 5.34
CA GLY A 85 -5.56 -9.28 5.29
C GLY A 85 -4.87 -8.90 3.99
N TYR A 86 -3.86 -9.68 3.59
CA TYR A 86 -3.06 -9.43 2.39
C TYR A 86 -3.58 -10.27 1.22
N GLN A 87 -4.59 -9.76 0.53
CA GLN A 87 -5.23 -10.41 -0.61
C GLN A 87 -5.17 -9.53 -1.87
N PRO A 88 -5.18 -10.13 -3.08
CA PRO A 88 -5.26 -9.39 -4.34
C PRO A 88 -6.44 -8.42 -4.32
N GLY A 89 -6.21 -7.18 -4.78
CA GLY A 89 -7.24 -6.14 -4.81
C GLY A 89 -7.57 -5.50 -3.45
N ASN A 90 -6.99 -5.97 -2.33
CA ASN A 90 -7.12 -5.35 -1.01
C ASN A 90 -5.86 -4.60 -0.56
N VAL A 91 -4.87 -4.43 -1.44
CA VAL A 91 -3.59 -3.82 -1.08
C VAL A 91 -3.16 -2.72 -2.05
N ARG A 92 -2.50 -1.71 -1.51
CA ARG A 92 -1.86 -0.62 -2.28
C ARG A 92 -0.48 -0.34 -1.71
N VAL A 93 0.48 0.00 -2.58
CA VAL A 93 1.77 0.54 -2.12
C VAL A 93 1.63 2.05 -1.96
N ILE A 94 1.78 2.52 -0.73
CA ILE A 94 1.75 3.94 -0.35
C ILE A 94 3.02 4.30 0.43
N CYS A 95 3.27 5.58 0.71
CA CYS A 95 4.42 5.96 1.53
C CYS A 95 4.21 5.57 3.02
N ASP A 96 5.30 5.32 3.74
CA ASP A 96 5.24 4.90 5.14
C ASP A 96 4.55 5.93 6.02
N GLN A 97 4.74 7.22 5.74
CA GLN A 97 4.03 8.30 6.43
C GLN A 97 2.50 8.18 6.31
N ALA A 98 1.98 8.04 5.09
CA ALA A 98 0.56 7.88 4.84
C ALA A 98 0.00 6.62 5.52
N ASN A 99 0.72 5.50 5.43
CA ASN A 99 0.33 4.25 6.06
C ASN A 99 0.26 4.35 7.59
N ARG A 100 1.15 5.11 8.23
CA ARG A 100 1.11 5.38 9.69
C ARG A 100 -0.02 6.33 10.07
N LEU A 101 -0.30 7.35 9.25
CA LEU A 101 -1.42 8.27 9.47
C LEU A 101 -2.78 7.55 9.35
N LYS A 102 -2.91 6.65 8.38
CA LYS A 102 -4.08 5.76 8.25
C LYS A 102 -4.17 4.80 9.45
N GLY A 103 -3.12 4.00 9.67
CA GLY A 103 -3.13 2.98 10.72
C GLY A 103 -4.34 2.03 10.59
N ASN A 104 -4.94 1.69 11.73
CA ASN A 104 -6.20 0.93 11.81
C ASN A 104 -7.43 1.84 12.00
N ARG A 105 -7.32 3.14 11.71
CA ARG A 105 -8.40 4.10 11.92
C ARG A 105 -9.49 3.92 10.85
N SER A 106 -10.73 4.15 11.27
CA SER A 106 -11.88 4.35 10.39
C SER A 106 -11.78 5.68 9.63
N LEU A 107 -12.53 5.79 8.53
CA LEU A 107 -12.61 7.04 7.76
C LEU A 107 -13.06 8.22 8.63
N GLY A 108 -14.07 8.03 9.49
CA GLY A 108 -14.56 9.06 10.39
C GLY A 108 -13.52 9.54 11.40
N GLU A 109 -12.66 8.66 11.91
CA GLU A 109 -11.54 9.04 12.77
C GLU A 109 -10.49 9.87 12.03
N VAL A 110 -10.17 9.50 10.79
CA VAL A 110 -9.23 10.26 9.96
C VAL A 110 -9.79 11.65 9.61
N LEU A 111 -11.09 11.75 9.28
CA LEU A 111 -11.78 13.02 9.05
C LEU A 111 -11.77 13.92 10.30
N ARG A 112 -12.01 13.37 11.49
CA ARG A 112 -11.89 14.15 12.74
C ARG A 112 -10.47 14.67 12.93
N LEU A 113 -9.45 13.86 12.62
CA LEU A 113 -8.05 14.29 12.72
C LEU A 113 -7.67 15.34 11.67
N SER A 114 -8.29 15.33 10.50
CA SER A 114 -8.06 16.37 9.48
C SER A 114 -8.61 17.73 9.89
N GLN A 115 -9.67 17.76 10.70
CA GLN A 115 -10.30 19.00 11.18
C GLN A 115 -9.70 19.48 12.51
N ALA A 116 -9.54 18.58 13.48
CA ALA A 116 -9.22 18.92 14.86
C ALA A 116 -7.81 18.49 15.31
N GLY A 117 -7.11 17.65 14.55
CA GLY A 117 -5.77 17.17 14.90
C GLY A 117 -4.69 18.26 14.88
N PRO A 118 -3.41 17.89 15.11
CA PRO A 118 -2.29 18.83 15.06
C PRO A 118 -2.25 19.58 13.73
N ARG A 119 -2.17 20.92 13.77
CA ARG A 119 -2.29 21.78 12.57
C ARG A 119 -1.35 21.36 11.43
N CYS A 120 -0.10 21.01 11.75
CA CYS A 120 0.90 20.55 10.79
C CYS A 120 0.57 19.23 10.07
N ARG A 121 -0.39 18.44 10.57
CA ARG A 121 -0.80 17.14 9.99
C ARG A 121 -2.20 17.15 9.41
N ARG A 122 -2.98 18.22 9.59
CA ARG A 122 -4.37 18.30 9.13
C ARG A 122 -4.51 18.05 7.63
N SER A 123 -3.65 18.69 6.82
CA SER A 123 -3.61 18.48 5.36
C SER A 123 -3.27 17.04 4.98
N ALA A 124 -2.32 16.41 5.69
CA ALA A 124 -1.95 15.02 5.46
C ALA A 124 -3.09 14.05 5.84
N TYR A 125 -3.81 14.32 6.95
CA TYR A 125 -5.01 13.55 7.30
C TYR A 125 -6.13 13.74 6.29
N ALA A 126 -6.34 14.96 5.76
CA ALA A 126 -7.31 15.21 4.70
C ALA A 126 -6.98 14.39 3.43
N ALA A 127 -5.70 14.34 3.04
CA ALA A 127 -5.26 13.52 1.92
C ALA A 127 -5.45 12.01 2.16
N VAL A 128 -5.24 11.53 3.40
CA VAL A 128 -5.54 10.14 3.77
C VAL A 128 -7.04 9.86 3.73
N ALA A 129 -7.89 10.79 4.19
CA ALA A 129 -9.34 10.64 4.12
C ALA A 129 -9.83 10.53 2.67
N ALA A 130 -9.38 11.45 1.79
CA ALA A 130 -9.71 11.41 0.37
C ALA A 130 -9.24 10.11 -0.31
N TYR A 131 -8.08 9.58 0.10
CA TYR A 131 -7.63 8.26 -0.34
C TYR A 131 -8.58 7.13 0.10
N MET A 132 -8.99 7.14 1.37
CA MET A 132 -9.89 6.11 1.91
C MET A 132 -11.27 6.16 1.26
N GLU A 133 -11.84 7.36 1.05
CA GLU A 133 -13.09 7.56 0.31
C GLU A 133 -13.01 7.02 -1.11
N ARG A 134 -11.90 7.32 -1.80
CA ARG A 134 -11.63 6.81 -3.15
C ARG A 134 -11.60 5.29 -3.19
N GLU A 135 -10.85 4.62 -2.30
CA GLU A 135 -10.82 3.15 -2.29
C GLU A 135 -12.16 2.54 -1.85
N ALA A 136 -12.92 3.22 -0.98
CA ALA A 136 -14.26 2.79 -0.59
C ALA A 136 -15.25 2.81 -1.78
N LEU A 137 -15.19 3.84 -2.63
CA LEU A 137 -15.97 3.91 -3.86
C LEU A 137 -15.70 2.70 -4.77
N LEU A 138 -14.42 2.35 -4.97
CA LEU A 138 -14.05 1.18 -5.77
C LEU A 138 -14.58 -0.13 -5.17
N VAL A 139 -14.58 -0.26 -3.85
CA VAL A 139 -15.16 -1.43 -3.17
C VAL A 139 -16.66 -1.52 -3.42
N GLU A 140 -17.39 -0.41 -3.31
CA GLU A 140 -18.83 -0.36 -3.58
C GLU A 140 -19.13 -0.74 -5.04
N VAL A 141 -18.40 -0.16 -5.99
CA VAL A 141 -18.56 -0.46 -7.42
C VAL A 141 -18.30 -1.95 -7.70
N LYS A 142 -17.28 -2.54 -7.10
CA LYS A 142 -17.00 -3.99 -7.21
C LYS A 142 -18.11 -4.85 -6.59
N GLN A 143 -18.71 -4.42 -5.48
CA GLN A 143 -19.84 -5.12 -4.87
C GLN A 143 -21.07 -5.10 -5.78
N LYS A 144 -21.37 -3.95 -6.41
CA LYS A 144 -22.45 -3.84 -7.40
C LYS A 144 -22.17 -4.74 -8.61
N ALA A 145 -20.95 -4.71 -9.14
CA ALA A 145 -20.53 -5.59 -10.22
C ALA A 145 -20.71 -7.07 -9.87
N ALA A 146 -20.37 -7.50 -8.65
CA ALA A 146 -20.52 -8.89 -8.24
C ALA A 146 -21.99 -9.35 -8.10
N ARG A 147 -22.95 -8.44 -7.90
CA ARG A 147 -24.38 -8.75 -7.79
C ARG A 147 -25.09 -8.82 -9.14
N GLU A 148 -24.58 -8.09 -10.13
CA GLU A 148 -25.17 -7.98 -11.46
C GLU A 148 -24.76 -9.18 -12.35
N ILE A 149 -25.69 -10.09 -12.58
CA ILE A 149 -25.50 -11.29 -13.41
C ILE A 149 -26.04 -10.99 -14.82
N SER A 150 -25.37 -10.05 -15.50
CA SER A 150 -25.69 -9.67 -16.89
C SER A 150 -24.45 -9.82 -17.76
N PRO A 151 -24.57 -10.34 -19.01
CA PRO A 151 -23.44 -10.47 -19.93
C PRO A 151 -22.79 -9.12 -20.27
N ASN A 152 -23.55 -8.02 -20.17
CA ASN A 152 -23.07 -6.65 -20.37
C ASN A 152 -23.08 -5.85 -19.06
N ASN A 153 -22.52 -6.40 -17.99
CA ASN A 153 -22.48 -5.77 -16.67
C ASN A 153 -21.69 -4.43 -16.69
N PRO A 154 -22.36 -3.27 -16.62
CA PRO A 154 -21.67 -1.98 -16.71
C PRO A 154 -20.79 -1.70 -15.49
N TRP A 155 -21.17 -2.23 -14.33
CA TRP A 155 -20.40 -2.05 -13.09
C TRP A 155 -19.05 -2.76 -13.15
N ALA A 156 -18.95 -3.90 -13.85
CA ALA A 156 -17.67 -4.57 -14.06
C ALA A 156 -16.69 -3.69 -14.86
N VAL A 157 -17.19 -3.04 -15.92
CA VAL A 157 -16.41 -2.10 -16.75
C VAL A 157 -15.96 -0.90 -15.93
N VAL A 158 -16.85 -0.31 -15.13
CA VAL A 158 -16.52 0.82 -14.25
C VAL A 158 -15.52 0.40 -13.17
N ALA A 159 -15.68 -0.78 -12.57
CA ALA A 159 -14.76 -1.31 -11.56
C ALA A 159 -13.34 -1.46 -12.12
N GLU A 160 -13.22 -2.02 -13.33
CA GLU A 160 -11.94 -2.18 -14.02
C GLU A 160 -11.31 -0.83 -14.35
N PHE A 161 -12.10 0.11 -14.87
CA PHE A 161 -11.65 1.47 -15.15
C PHE A 161 -11.09 2.15 -13.90
N LEU A 162 -11.83 2.13 -12.78
CA LEU A 162 -11.41 2.72 -11.52
C LEU A 162 -10.18 2.02 -10.94
N GLU A 163 -10.13 0.69 -10.94
CA GLU A 163 -8.96 -0.08 -10.48
C GLU A 163 -7.71 0.31 -11.26
N ARG A 164 -7.80 0.40 -12.59
CA ARG A 164 -6.69 0.83 -13.44
C ARG A 164 -6.25 2.25 -13.09
N LYS A 165 -7.20 3.20 -13.00
CA LYS A 165 -6.89 4.60 -12.68
C LYS A 165 -6.33 4.80 -11.27
N PHE A 166 -6.77 4.02 -10.28
CA PHE A 166 -6.26 4.14 -8.91
C PHE A 166 -4.88 3.48 -8.74
N ARG A 167 -4.54 2.49 -9.59
CA ARG A 167 -3.19 1.92 -9.69
C ARG A 167 -2.23 2.84 -10.44
N GLU A 168 -2.68 3.41 -11.55
CA GLU A 168 -1.94 4.35 -12.39
C GLU A 168 -1.93 5.73 -11.75
N PHE A 169 -1.07 5.95 -10.75
CA PHE A 169 -0.78 7.33 -10.36
C PHE A 169 0.02 7.98 -11.49
N PRO A 170 -0.53 9.01 -12.16
CA PRO A 170 0.08 9.55 -13.36
C PRO A 170 1.50 10.00 -13.04
N ILE A 171 2.43 9.53 -13.86
CA ILE A 171 3.73 10.17 -14.01
C ILE A 171 3.38 11.57 -14.54
N LYS A 172 3.41 12.60 -13.69
CA LYS A 172 3.60 13.95 -14.22
C LYS A 172 4.97 13.90 -14.90
N SER A 173 4.96 13.67 -16.21
CA SER A 173 6.10 13.97 -17.06
C SER A 173 6.27 15.47 -16.90
N ASN A 174 7.34 15.90 -16.23
CA ASN A 174 7.77 17.28 -16.33
C ASN A 174 8.07 17.53 -17.81
N LYS A 175 7.17 18.24 -18.50
CA LYS A 175 7.57 19.15 -19.56
C LYS A 175 7.76 20.51 -18.91
#